data_AF-A0A7G9YKJ4-F1
#
_entry.id   AF-A0A7G9YKJ4-F1
#
_cell.length_a   1.000
_cell.length_b   1.000
_cell.length_c   1.000
_cell.angle_alpha   90.00
_cell.angle_beta   90.00
_cell.angle_gamma   90.00
#
_symmetry.space_group_name_H-M   'P 1'
#
loop_
_entity.id
_entity.type
_entity.pdbx_description
1 polymer ?
#
loop_
_entity_poly.entity_id
_entity_poly.type
_entity_poly.pdbx_seq_one_letter_code
_entity_poly.pdbx_strand_id
1 'polypeptide(L)' 'MIDGKAAALAVRAHFEDVHGTYFVIGFQLIDIKKNENENCWEVSCLFYPGLSARAPNIYKVKVDPEDGSILDQEKIEKE' A
#
# COMPACT_ATOMS: atom_id res chain seq x y z
N MET A 1 2.85 -14.81 11.25
CA MET A 1 2.46 -13.41 11.47
C MET A 1 3.55 -12.52 10.91
N ILE A 2 3.20 -11.64 9.99
CA ILE A 2 4.13 -10.75 9.30
C ILE A 2 4.31 -9.44 10.08
N ASP A 3 5.53 -8.90 10.05
CA ASP A 3 5.84 -7.58 10.60
C ASP A 3 5.36 -6.46 9.68
N GLY A 4 5.21 -5.25 10.22
CA GLY A 4 4.79 -4.08 9.44
C GLY A 4 5.66 -3.83 8.19
N LYS A 5 6.96 -4.11 8.26
CA LYS A 5 7.86 -4.03 7.07
C LYS A 5 7.48 -5.02 5.97
N ALA A 6 7.11 -6.25 6.33
CA ALA A 6 6.65 -7.26 5.38
C ALA A 6 5.29 -6.87 4.80
N ALA A 7 4.39 -6.26 5.59
CA ALA A 7 3.13 -5.73 5.08
C ALA A 7 3.36 -4.62 4.03
N ALA A 8 4.29 -3.69 4.28
CA ALA A 8 4.65 -2.67 3.29
C ALA A 8 5.23 -3.24 2.00
N LEU A 9 6.06 -4.30 2.10
CA LEU A 9 6.60 -4.99 0.94
C LEU A 9 5.50 -5.71 0.14
N ALA A 10 4.55 -6.35 0.83
CA ALA A 10 3.40 -6.99 0.19
C ALA A 10 2.54 -5.98 -0.58
N VAL A 11 2.27 -4.82 0.03
CA VAL A 11 1.54 -3.72 -0.63
C VAL A 11 2.28 -3.25 -1.89
N ARG A 12 3.60 -3.03 -1.79
CA ARG A 12 4.40 -2.66 -2.95
C ARG A 12 4.33 -3.71 -4.06
N ALA A 13 4.51 -4.99 -3.73
CA ALA A 13 4.47 -6.09 -4.69
C ALA A 13 3.10 -6.19 -5.38
N HIS A 14 2.01 -6.01 -4.64
CA HIS A 14 0.65 -5.95 -5.19
C HIS A 14 0.49 -4.80 -6.20
N PHE A 15 0.95 -3.59 -5.86
CA PHE A 15 0.91 -2.47 -6.82
C PHE A 15 1.81 -2.71 -8.05
N GLU A 16 2.96 -3.36 -7.86
CA GLU A 16 3.86 -3.76 -8.97
C GLU A 16 3.21 -4.79 -9.90
N ASP A 17 2.39 -5.70 -9.37
CA ASP A 17 1.62 -6.67 -10.16
C ASP A 17 0.46 -6.00 -10.93
N VAL A 18 -0.35 -5.19 -10.24
CA VAL A 18 -1.55 -4.56 -10.81
C VAL A 18 -1.21 -3.51 -11.88
N HIS A 19 -0.18 -2.69 -11.66
CA HIS A 19 0.18 -1.61 -12.59
C HIS A 19 1.35 -1.97 -13.50
N GLY A 20 2.07 -3.06 -13.22
CA GLY A 20 3.32 -3.42 -13.86
C GLY A 20 4.52 -2.74 -13.19
N THR A 21 5.61 -3.48 -13.04
CA THR A 21 6.84 -3.07 -12.33
C THR A 21 7.39 -1.72 -12.81
N TYR A 22 7.22 -1.39 -14.09
CA TYR A 22 7.71 -0.15 -14.69
C TYR A 22 6.79 1.08 -14.49
N PHE A 23 5.58 0.88 -13.96
CA PHE A 23 4.62 1.95 -13.67
C PHE A 23 4.60 2.35 -12.19
N VAL A 24 5.21 1.55 -11.30
CA VAL A 24 5.46 1.90 -9.89
C VAL A 24 6.72 2.76 -9.79
N ILE A 25 6.63 4.00 -10.29
CA ILE A 25 7.79 4.90 -10.41
C ILE A 25 8.12 5.60 -9.09
N GLY A 26 7.16 5.64 -8.17
CA GLY A 26 7.37 6.05 -6.79
C GLY A 26 6.37 5.35 -5.88
N PHE A 27 6.90 4.60 -4.91
CA PHE A 27 6.15 4.09 -3.76
C PHE A 27 6.76 4.69 -2.51
N GLN A 28 6.00 5.52 -1.80
CA GLN A 28 6.45 6.09 -0.54
C GLN A 28 5.51 5.66 0.57
N LEU A 29 6.06 4.96 1.54
CA LEU A 29 5.36 4.61 2.76
C LEU A 29 5.16 5.87 3.61
N ILE A 30 3.92 6.14 4.03
CA ILE A 30 3.58 7.24 4.94
C ILE A 30 3.54 6.74 6.38
N ASP A 31 2.77 5.68 6.61
CA ASP A 31 2.47 5.19 7.95
C ASP A 31 2.08 3.71 7.89
N ILE A 32 2.41 2.97 8.95
CA ILE A 32 1.99 1.57 9.13
C ILE A 32 1.50 1.43 10.55
N LYS A 33 0.25 1.00 10.71
CA LYS A 33 -0.36 0.75 12.01
C LYS A 33 -0.98 -0.63 12.03
N LYS A 34 -0.85 -1.31 13.16
CA LYS A 34 -1.59 -2.55 13.40
C LYS A 34 -2.94 -2.19 13.99
N ASN A 35 -4.01 -2.61 13.34
CA ASN A 35 -5.36 -2.50 13.87
C ASN A 35 -5.69 -3.79 14.62
N GLU A 36 -5.67 -3.72 15.95
CA GLU A 36 -5.92 -4.88 16.81
C GLU A 36 -7.40 -5.31 16.82
N ASN A 37 -8.33 -4.42 16.46
CA ASN A 37 -9.76 -4.74 16.41
C ASN A 37 -10.12 -5.59 15.20
N GLU A 38 -9.59 -5.23 14.03
CA GLU A 38 -9.82 -5.95 12.76
C GLU A 38 -8.74 -7.02 12.50
N ASN A 39 -7.76 -7.14 13.40
CA ASN A 39 -6.57 -7.98 13.25
C ASN A 39 -5.93 -7.83 11.85
N CYS A 40 -5.63 -6.58 11.46
CA CYS A 40 -5.00 -6.28 10.17
C CYS A 40 -3.93 -5.19 10.28
N TRP A 41 -3.04 -5.14 9.30
CA TRP A 41 -2.09 -4.05 9.14
C TRP A 41 -2.67 -3.00 8.21
N GLU A 42 -2.78 -1.76 8.68
CA GLU A 42 -3.16 -0.61 7.88
C GLU A 42 -1.89 0.09 7.38
N VAL A 43 -1.65 0.02 6.08
CA VAL A 43 -0.51 0.62 5.40
C VAL A 43 -0.98 1.81 4.59
N SER A 44 -0.52 3.00 4.96
CA SER A 44 -0.76 4.23 4.18
C SER A 44 0.44 4.51 3.29
N CYS A 45 0.22 4.66 1.99
CA CYS A 45 1.28 4.87 1.01
C CYS A 45 0.90 5.90 -0.07
N LEU A 46 1.91 6.50 -0.67
CA LEU A 46 1.81 7.35 -1.85
C LEU A 46 2.26 6.56 -3.07
N PHE A 47 1.43 6.57 -4.10
CA PHE A 47 1.68 5.93 -5.39
C PHE A 47 1.66 6.97 -6.51
N TYR A 48 2.71 7.01 -7.32
CA TYR A 48 2.82 7.92 -8.47
C TYR A 48 2.52 7.17 -9.78
N PRO A 49 1.33 7.32 -10.38
CA PRO A 49 0.95 6.59 -11.59
C PRO A 49 1.63 7.17 -12.84
N GLY A 50 2.88 6.76 -13.10
CA GLY A 50 3.61 7.15 -14.32
C GLY A 50 4.65 8.26 -14.14
N LEU A 51 5.57 8.36 -15.11
CA LEU A 51 6.74 9.27 -15.08
C LEU A 51 6.33 10.74 -15.09
N SER A 52 5.11 11.03 -15.50
CA SER A 52 4.55 12.38 -15.64
C SER A 52 3.49 12.70 -14.58
N ALA A 53 3.27 11.83 -13.60
CA ALA A 53 2.31 12.07 -12.53
C ALA A 53 2.73 13.29 -11.69
N ARG A 54 1.96 14.38 -11.80
CA ARG A 54 2.20 15.63 -11.05
C ARG A 54 1.76 15.54 -9.59
N ALA A 55 0.90 14.58 -9.24
CA ALA A 55 0.39 14.38 -7.90
C ALA A 55 0.45 12.90 -7.51
N PRO A 56 0.90 12.57 -6.29
CA PRO A 56 0.78 11.21 -5.77
C PRO A 56 -0.68 10.89 -5.45
N ASN A 57 -1.10 9.68 -5.76
CA ASN A 57 -2.31 9.10 -5.21
C ASN A 57 -1.99 8.56 -3.81
N ILE A 58 -2.82 8.89 -2.84
CA ILE A 58 -2.69 8.35 -1.49
C ILE A 58 -3.57 7.10 -1.42
N TYR A 59 -3.01 6.00 -0.95
CA TYR A 59 -3.74 4.76 -0.71
C TYR A 59 -3.62 4.35 0.75
N LYS A 60 -4.73 3.83 1.28
CA LYS A 60 -4.78 3.14 2.55
C LYS A 60 -5.13 1.68 2.27
N VAL A 61 -4.23 0.79 2.66
CA VAL A 61 -4.30 -0.63 2.30
C VAL A 61 -4.35 -1.46 3.57
N LYS A 62 -5.34 -2.34 3.67
CA LYS A 62 -5.45 -3.32 4.76
C LYS A 62 -4.77 -4.60 4.32
N VAL A 63 -3.85 -5.08 5.14
CA VAL A 63 -3.04 -6.27 4.89
C VAL A 63 -3.28 -7.28 5.98
N ASP A 64 -3.50 -8.53 5.59
CA ASP A 64 -3.63 -9.65 6.51
C ASP A 64 -2.30 -9.88 7.24
N PRO A 65 -2.30 -9.97 8.58
CA PRO A 65 -1.09 -10.11 9.36
C PRO A 65 -0.61 -11.56 9.40
N GLU A 66 -1.37 -12.56 8.92
CA GLU A 66 -0.94 -13.95 8.90
C GLU A 66 -0.05 -14.23 7.70
N ASP A 67 -0.50 -13.87 6.49
CA ASP A 67 0.17 -14.19 5.22
C ASP A 67 0.62 -12.96 4.39
N GLY A 68 0.07 -11.77 4.66
CA GLY A 68 0.38 -10.58 3.89
C GLY A 68 -0.52 -10.31 2.69
N SER A 69 -1.62 -11.06 2.54
CA SER A 69 -2.64 -10.78 1.53
C SER A 69 -3.27 -9.41 1.71
N ILE A 70 -3.58 -8.74 0.60
CA ILE A 70 -4.32 -7.48 0.62
C ILE A 70 -5.79 -7.79 0.87
N LEU A 71 -6.30 -7.35 2.01
CA LEU A 71 -7.71 -7.50 2.39
C LEU A 71 -8.57 -6.42 1.74
N ASP A 72 -8.07 -5.19 1.71
CA ASP A 72 -8.79 -4.03 1.18
C ASP A 72 -7.83 -2.93 0.73
N GLN A 73 -8.24 -2.14 -0.26
CA GLN A 73 -7.49 -0.97 -0.73
C GLN A 73 -8.41 0.21 -1.02
N GLU A 74 -8.17 1.34 -0.35
CA GLU A 74 -8.93 2.57 -0.52
C GLU A 74 -8.02 3.70 -1.04
N LYS A 75 -8.45 4.37 -2.10
CA LYS A 75 -7.78 5.58 -2.62
C LYS A 75 -8.34 6.80 -1.90
N ILE A 76 -7.47 7.56 -1.24
CA ILE A 76 -7.83 8.83 -0.62
C ILE A 76 -7.61 9.93 -1.67
N GLU A 77 -8.71 10.49 -2.18
CA GLU A 77 -8.67 11.64 -3.08
C GLU A 77 -8.46 12.91 -2.26
N LYS A 78 -7.43 13.70 -2.60
CA LYS A 78 -7.28 15.05 -2.06
C LYS A 78 -8.27 15.96 -2.79
N GLU A 79 -9.25 16.50 -2.07
CA GLU A 79 -10.08 17.63 -2.50
C GLU A 79 -9.23 18.87 -2.86
#